data_AF-A0A5C1QCP3-F1
#
_entry.id   AF-A0A5C1QCP3-F1
#
_cell.length_a   1.000
_cell.length_b   1.000
_cell.length_c   1.000
_cell.angle_alpha   90.00
_cell.angle_beta   90.00
_cell.angle_gamma   90.00
#
_symmetry.space_group_name_H-M   'P 1'
#
loop_
_entity.id
_entity.type
_entity.pdbx_description
1 polymer ?
#
loop_
_entity_poly.entity_id
_entity_poly.type
_entity_poly.pdbx_seq_one_letter_code
_entity_poly.pdbx_strand_id
1 'polypeptide(L)'
;MKIQKRLLLSILPVVITTVLAVTTVAIIISKNALENQVKENAVLLSTSYSSQVDNTIFQIKRMAEDLSAAIETAINVETVLINTRKRYPEINRIIYSSVDGEVQDMSPYNKVLLLSDFTIYKEWDRALESQEVVISNPIKYLDEDVFMVFSPVTIDYTVNSPQVL
;
A
#
# COMPACT_ATOMS: atom_id res chain seq x y z
N MET A 1 62.57 -46.53 -18.19
CA MET A 1 61.10 -46.36 -18.26
C MET A 1 60.32 -46.60 -16.94
N LYS A 2 60.79 -47.39 -15.95
CA LYS A 2 60.02 -47.64 -14.71
C LYS A 2 59.93 -46.43 -13.76
N ILE A 3 60.99 -45.62 -13.67
CA ILE A 3 61.06 -44.45 -12.78
C ILE A 3 60.15 -43.31 -13.27
N GLN A 4 60.17 -42.99 -14.56
CA GLN A 4 59.29 -41.98 -15.16
C GLN A 4 57.81 -42.34 -14.98
N LYS A 5 57.41 -43.60 -15.18
CA LYS A 5 56.03 -44.04 -14.94
C LYS A 5 55.63 -43.94 -13.47
N ARG A 6 56.51 -44.26 -12.52
CA ARG A 6 56.26 -44.08 -11.07
C ARG A 6 56.12 -42.60 -10.69
N LEU A 7 56.99 -41.74 -11.20
CA LEU A 7 56.90 -40.29 -10.98
C LEU A 7 55.59 -39.71 -11.54
N LEU A 8 55.18 -40.12 -12.74
CA LEU A 8 53.91 -39.71 -13.34
C LEU A 8 52.71 -40.18 -12.51
N LEU A 9 52.73 -41.43 -12.02
CA LEU A 9 51.69 -42.00 -11.16
C LEU A 9 51.61 -41.32 -9.79
N SER A 10 52.71 -40.78 -9.26
CA SER A 10 52.72 -40.05 -7.98
C SER A 10 52.28 -38.58 -8.12
N ILE A 11 52.50 -37.94 -9.27
CA ILE A 11 52.12 -36.54 -9.52
C ILE A 11 50.63 -36.42 -9.87
N LEU A 12 50.08 -37.41 -10.60
CA LEU A 12 48.70 -37.37 -11.08
C LEU A 12 47.64 -37.20 -9.95
N PRO A 13 47.71 -37.92 -8.81
CA PRO A 13 46.77 -37.73 -7.71
C PRO A 13 46.85 -36.33 -7.09
N VAL A 14 48.05 -35.78 -6.95
CA VAL A 14 48.27 -34.44 -6.41
C VAL A 14 47.61 -33.39 -7.31
N VAL A 15 47.82 -33.48 -8.63
CA VAL A 15 47.20 -32.58 -9.61
C VAL A 15 45.67 -32.70 -9.59
N ILE A 16 45.12 -33.91 -9.49
CA ILE A 16 43.66 -34.11 -9.41
C ILE A 16 43.12 -33.47 -8.12
N THR A 17 43.77 -33.69 -6.98
CA THR A 17 43.31 -33.11 -5.70
C THR A 17 43.39 -31.59 -5.66
N THR A 18 44.42 -30.98 -6.25
CA THR A 18 44.55 -29.51 -6.30
C THR A 18 43.53 -28.91 -7.25
N VAL A 19 43.28 -29.51 -8.41
CA VAL A 19 42.23 -29.07 -9.35
C VAL A 19 40.85 -29.17 -8.71
N LEU A 20 40.54 -30.26 -7.99
CA LEU A 20 39.28 -30.42 -7.27
C LEU A 20 39.12 -29.40 -6.13
N ALA A 21 40.19 -29.12 -5.38
CA ALA A 21 40.15 -28.11 -4.32
C ALA A 21 39.90 -26.70 -4.89
N VAL A 22 40.62 -26.32 -5.95
CA VAL A 22 40.46 -25.01 -6.61
C VAL A 22 39.06 -24.85 -7.21
N THR A 23 38.54 -25.87 -7.89
CA THR A 23 37.18 -25.84 -8.46
C THR A 23 36.11 -25.76 -7.37
N THR A 24 36.26 -26.50 -6.27
CA THR A 24 35.31 -26.42 -5.14
C THR A 24 35.31 -25.03 -4.49
N VAL A 25 36.49 -24.45 -4.26
CA VAL A 25 36.62 -23.08 -3.71
C VAL A 25 36.01 -22.06 -4.67
N ALA A 26 36.26 -22.17 -5.97
CA ALA A 26 35.67 -21.28 -6.98
C ALA A 26 34.13 -21.39 -6.97
N ILE A 27 33.57 -22.60 -6.92
CA ILE A 27 32.11 -22.80 -6.83
C ILE A 27 31.53 -22.17 -5.57
N ILE A 28 32.18 -22.33 -4.41
CA ILE A 28 31.71 -21.74 -3.15
C ILE A 28 31.73 -20.20 -3.22
N ILE A 29 32.81 -19.61 -3.75
CA ILE A 29 32.92 -18.15 -3.91
C ILE A 29 31.85 -17.66 -4.88
N SER A 30 31.66 -18.31 -6.03
CA SER A 30 30.62 -17.95 -7.00
C SER A 30 29.22 -18.09 -6.42
N LYS A 31 28.95 -19.14 -5.64
CA LYS A 31 27.67 -19.32 -4.95
C LYS A 31 27.42 -18.19 -3.96
N ASN A 32 28.40 -17.86 -3.12
CA ASN A 32 28.26 -16.78 -2.14
C ASN A 32 28.09 -15.42 -2.82
N ALA A 33 28.81 -15.16 -3.91
CA ALA A 33 28.66 -13.93 -4.69
C ALA A 33 27.24 -13.82 -5.30
N LEU A 34 26.73 -14.92 -5.87
CA LEU A 34 25.36 -14.96 -6.40
C LEU A 34 24.30 -14.80 -5.29
N GLU A 35 24.46 -15.46 -4.16
CA GLU A 35 23.54 -15.31 -3.02
C GLU A 35 23.52 -13.88 -2.49
N ASN A 36 24.68 -13.23 -2.41
CA ASN A 36 24.76 -11.82 -2.01
C ASN A 36 24.08 -10.91 -3.03
N GLN A 37 24.33 -11.11 -4.33
CA GLN A 37 23.65 -10.35 -5.39
C GLN A 37 22.14 -10.55 -5.38
N VAL A 38 21.65 -11.77 -5.16
CA VAL A 38 20.21 -12.05 -5.05
C VAL A 38 19.61 -11.34 -3.83
N LYS A 39 20.30 -11.35 -2.68
CA LYS A 39 19.86 -10.62 -1.48
C LYS A 39 19.85 -9.11 -1.69
N GLU A 40 20.91 -8.55 -2.26
CA GLU A 40 21.00 -7.13 -2.57
C GLU A 40 19.87 -6.70 -3.51
N ASN A 41 19.63 -7.45 -4.59
CA ASN A 41 18.53 -7.18 -5.51
C ASN A 41 17.16 -7.32 -4.84
N ALA A 42 16.96 -8.33 -3.98
CA ALA A 42 15.72 -8.49 -3.23
C ALA A 42 15.48 -7.30 -2.29
N VAL A 43 16.53 -6.80 -1.62
CA VAL A 43 16.45 -5.61 -0.75
C VAL A 43 16.15 -4.36 -1.58
N LEU A 44 16.80 -4.16 -2.73
CA LEU A 44 16.55 -3.03 -3.62
C LEU A 44 15.12 -3.04 -4.14
N LEU A 45 14.62 -4.19 -4.59
CA LEU A 45 13.24 -4.36 -5.04
C LEU A 45 12.26 -4.09 -3.90
N SER A 46 12.48 -4.70 -2.73
CA SER A 46 11.63 -4.49 -1.55
C SER A 46 11.58 -3.02 -1.15
N THR A 47 12.72 -2.33 -1.15
CA THR A 47 12.79 -0.90 -0.81
C THR A 47 12.06 -0.06 -1.86
N SER A 48 12.25 -0.36 -3.14
CA SER A 48 11.59 0.34 -4.23
C SER A 48 10.07 0.17 -4.19
N TYR A 49 9.57 -1.06 -4.00
CA TYR A 49 8.15 -1.32 -3.87
C TYR A 49 7.55 -0.71 -2.61
N SER A 50 8.24 -0.80 -1.46
CA SER A 50 7.79 -0.12 -0.24
C SER A 50 7.65 1.38 -0.48
N SER A 51 8.65 2.02 -1.08
CA SER A 51 8.59 3.45 -1.37
C SER A 51 7.45 3.81 -2.33
N GLN A 52 7.16 2.99 -3.34
CA GLN A 52 6.02 3.20 -4.22
C GLN A 52 4.70 3.10 -3.47
N VAL A 53 4.53 2.06 -2.65
CA VAL A 53 3.33 1.87 -1.82
C VAL A 53 3.16 3.01 -0.83
N ASP A 54 4.22 3.43 -0.14
CA ASP A 54 4.22 4.55 0.80
C ASP A 54 3.81 5.86 0.11
N ASN A 55 4.34 6.12 -1.08
CA ASN A 55 3.97 7.29 -1.89
C ASN A 55 2.50 7.25 -2.31
N THR A 56 1.99 6.09 -2.74
CA THR A 56 0.57 5.92 -3.09
C THR A 56 -0.33 6.12 -1.87
N ILE A 57 0.02 5.53 -0.72
CA ILE A 57 -0.71 5.72 0.54
C ILE A 57 -0.74 7.20 0.92
N PHE A 58 0.40 7.88 0.84
CA PHE A 58 0.49 9.31 1.13
C PHE A 58 -0.40 10.15 0.21
N GLN A 59 -0.43 9.85 -1.10
CA GLN A 59 -1.29 10.53 -2.06
C GLN A 59 -2.78 10.31 -1.77
N ILE A 60 -3.18 9.08 -1.45
CA ILE A 60 -4.57 8.75 -1.12
C ILE A 60 -4.99 9.46 0.17
N LYS A 61 -4.14 9.50 1.20
CA LYS A 61 -4.44 10.23 2.44
C LYS A 61 -4.66 11.71 2.17
N ARG A 62 -3.73 12.35 1.47
CA ARG A 62 -3.84 13.77 1.13
C ARG A 62 -5.10 14.06 0.31
N MET A 63 -5.44 13.17 -0.62
CA MET A 63 -6.67 13.31 -1.39
C MET A 63 -7.92 13.19 -0.51
N ALA A 64 -7.92 12.28 0.46
CA ALA A 64 -9.03 12.14 1.40
C ALA A 64 -9.18 13.38 2.30
N GLU A 65 -8.07 13.97 2.75
CA GLU A 65 -8.05 15.25 3.47
C GLU A 65 -8.60 16.40 2.63
N ASP A 66 -8.10 16.55 1.39
CA ASP A 66 -8.56 17.57 0.44
C ASP A 66 -10.07 17.42 0.15
N LEU A 67 -10.55 16.17 0.04
CA LEU A 67 -11.97 15.86 -0.16
C LEU A 67 -12.80 16.25 1.07
N SER A 68 -12.36 15.88 2.27
CA SER A 68 -13.06 16.26 3.52
C SER A 68 -13.21 17.78 3.63
N ALA A 69 -12.13 18.53 3.42
CA ALA A 69 -12.17 19.99 3.46
C ALA A 69 -13.07 20.59 2.36
N ALA A 70 -13.11 19.98 1.17
CA ALA A 70 -14.01 20.40 0.12
C ALA A 70 -15.48 20.16 0.49
N ILE A 71 -15.79 19.05 1.18
CA ILE A 71 -17.14 18.73 1.67
C ILE A 71 -17.57 19.71 2.77
N GLU A 72 -16.67 20.07 3.70
CA GLU A 72 -16.97 21.02 4.79
C GLU A 72 -17.48 22.37 4.27
N THR A 73 -16.96 22.81 3.12
CA THR A 73 -17.32 24.11 2.50
C THR A 73 -18.36 23.99 1.39
N ALA A 74 -18.78 22.77 1.05
CA ALA A 74 -19.67 22.55 -0.08
C ALA A 74 -21.14 22.80 0.27
N ILE A 75 -21.80 23.56 -0.59
CA ILE A 75 -23.27 23.67 -0.59
C ILE A 75 -23.89 22.33 -1.06
N ASN A 76 -23.21 21.61 -1.96
CA ASN A 76 -23.67 20.34 -2.49
C ASN A 76 -22.52 19.31 -2.53
N VAL A 77 -22.56 18.37 -1.59
CA VAL A 77 -21.61 17.25 -1.46
C VAL A 77 -21.58 16.38 -2.73
N GLU A 78 -22.73 16.18 -3.37
CA GLU A 78 -22.85 15.40 -4.61
C GLU A 78 -21.90 15.90 -5.71
N THR A 79 -21.88 17.22 -5.91
CA THR A 79 -21.04 17.86 -6.92
C THR A 79 -19.56 17.66 -6.61
N VAL A 80 -19.18 17.72 -5.34
CA VAL A 80 -17.79 17.48 -4.90
C VAL A 80 -17.40 16.04 -5.19
N LEU A 81 -18.23 15.06 -4.80
CA LEU A 81 -17.97 13.64 -5.03
C LEU A 81 -17.79 13.32 -6.54
N ILE A 82 -18.63 13.87 -7.40
CA ILE A 82 -18.53 13.70 -8.87
C ILE A 82 -17.20 14.27 -9.38
N ASN A 83 -16.85 15.49 -8.98
CA ASN A 83 -15.64 16.15 -9.45
C ASN A 83 -14.38 15.44 -8.98
N THR A 84 -14.37 14.96 -7.73
CA THR A 84 -13.25 14.19 -7.17
C THR A 84 -13.10 12.86 -7.90
N ARG A 85 -14.18 12.11 -8.14
CA ARG A 85 -14.13 10.86 -8.91
C ARG A 85 -13.57 11.05 -10.32
N LYS A 86 -13.92 12.16 -10.99
CA LYS A 86 -13.36 12.49 -12.32
C LYS A 86 -11.87 12.81 -12.26
N ARG A 87 -11.40 13.39 -11.16
CA ARG A 87 -9.99 13.75 -10.96
C ARG A 87 -9.13 12.54 -10.58
N TYR A 88 -9.70 11.56 -9.87
CA TYR A 88 -9.02 10.37 -9.37
C TYR A 88 -9.71 9.08 -9.84
N PRO A 89 -9.65 8.75 -11.15
CA PRO A 89 -10.31 7.58 -11.72
C PRO A 89 -9.75 6.24 -11.22
N GLU A 90 -8.57 6.21 -10.63
CA GLU A 90 -7.93 5.05 -10.02
C GLU A 90 -8.62 4.60 -8.73
N ILE A 91 -9.40 5.48 -8.11
CA ILE A 91 -10.15 5.15 -6.91
C ILE A 91 -11.46 4.47 -7.30
N ASN A 92 -11.59 3.23 -6.86
CA ASN A 92 -12.76 2.41 -7.18
C ASN A 92 -14.07 3.13 -6.83
N ARG A 93 -14.12 3.76 -5.63
CA ARG A 93 -15.34 4.38 -5.12
C ARG A 93 -15.04 5.46 -4.09
N ILE A 94 -15.87 6.50 -4.09
CA ILE A 94 -15.85 7.60 -3.11
C ILE A 94 -17.27 7.73 -2.57
N ILE A 95 -17.40 7.73 -1.25
CA ILE A 95 -18.67 7.71 -0.55
C ILE A 95 -18.62 8.76 0.56
N TYR A 96 -19.70 9.50 0.72
CA TYR A 96 -19.94 10.33 1.89
C TYR A 96 -21.03 9.66 2.73
N SER A 97 -20.82 9.57 4.04
CA SER A 97 -21.84 9.11 4.97
C SER A 97 -21.98 10.11 6.09
N SER A 98 -23.21 10.50 6.42
CA SER A 98 -23.48 11.26 7.65
C SER A 98 -23.36 10.37 8.88
N VAL A 99 -23.28 10.99 10.06
CA VAL A 99 -23.26 10.28 11.35
C VAL A 99 -24.57 9.51 11.59
N ASP A 100 -25.66 9.97 11.00
CA ASP A 100 -26.99 9.33 11.07
C ASP A 100 -27.11 8.12 10.12
N GLY A 101 -26.04 7.78 9.38
CA GLY A 101 -25.99 6.65 8.46
C GLY A 101 -26.55 6.93 7.07
N GLU A 102 -26.82 8.19 6.71
CA GLU A 102 -27.21 8.53 5.35
C GLU A 102 -26.01 8.45 4.41
N VAL A 103 -26.06 7.54 3.44
CA VAL A 103 -25.00 7.31 2.47
C VAL A 103 -25.30 8.03 1.15
N GLN A 104 -24.37 8.87 0.71
CA GLN A 104 -24.35 9.48 -0.62
C GLN A 104 -23.20 8.86 -1.45
N ASP A 105 -23.55 8.16 -2.54
CA ASP A 105 -22.61 7.54 -3.50
C ASP A 105 -22.99 7.93 -4.93
N MET A 106 -21.97 8.31 -5.71
CA MET A 106 -22.10 8.77 -7.11
C MET A 106 -21.93 7.69 -8.17
N SER A 107 -21.86 6.43 -7.77
CA SER A 107 -21.89 5.31 -8.70
C SER A 107 -23.29 5.16 -9.31
N PRO A 108 -23.43 4.77 -10.59
CA PRO A 108 -24.74 4.63 -11.23
C PRO A 108 -25.64 3.72 -10.38
N TYR A 109 -26.64 4.35 -9.74
CA TYR A 109 -27.71 3.80 -8.90
C TYR A 109 -27.62 2.30 -8.59
N ASN A 110 -26.75 1.92 -7.65
CA ASN A 110 -26.84 0.60 -7.04
C ASN A 110 -27.54 0.75 -5.69
N LYS A 111 -28.86 0.52 -5.67
CA LYS A 111 -29.73 0.66 -4.49
C LYS A 111 -29.24 -0.12 -3.26
N VAL A 112 -28.39 -1.13 -3.46
CA VAL A 112 -27.78 -1.94 -2.39
C VAL A 112 -26.89 -1.10 -1.47
N LEU A 113 -26.32 0.00 -1.94
CA LEU A 113 -25.36 0.84 -1.19
C LEU A 113 -26.02 1.81 -0.22
N LEU A 114 -27.28 2.18 -0.46
CA LEU A 114 -28.07 2.98 0.47
C LEU A 114 -28.34 2.24 1.79
N LEU A 115 -28.05 0.93 1.82
CA LEU A 115 -28.17 0.07 3.00
C LEU A 115 -26.80 -0.29 3.62
N SER A 116 -25.70 0.21 3.06
CA SER A 116 -24.37 -0.01 3.63
C SER A 116 -24.21 0.82 4.89
N ASP A 117 -23.96 0.14 6.01
CA ASP A 117 -23.63 0.79 7.27
C ASP A 117 -22.10 0.81 7.46
N PHE A 118 -21.49 2.00 7.39
CA PHE A 118 -20.05 2.17 7.60
C PHE A 118 -19.68 2.29 9.08
N THR A 119 -20.64 2.50 9.97
CA THR A 119 -20.40 2.62 11.42
C THR A 119 -19.96 1.29 12.03
N ILE A 120 -20.15 0.16 11.34
CA ILE A 120 -19.70 -1.16 11.79
C ILE A 120 -18.17 -1.32 11.80
N TYR A 121 -17.45 -0.47 11.06
CA TYR A 121 -16.00 -0.54 10.95
C TYR A 121 -15.34 0.23 12.09
N LYS A 122 -14.41 -0.40 12.82
CA LYS A 122 -13.71 0.24 13.94
C LYS A 122 -12.92 1.49 13.51
N GLU A 123 -12.50 1.51 12.26
CA GLU A 123 -11.81 2.63 11.64
C GLU A 123 -12.70 3.87 11.48
N TRP A 124 -14.02 3.70 11.37
CA TRP A 124 -14.98 4.80 11.37
C TRP A 124 -14.91 5.57 12.68
N ASP A 125 -15.10 4.86 13.80
CA ASP A 125 -15.02 5.44 15.14
C ASP A 125 -13.66 6.07 15.39
N ARG A 126 -12.57 5.38 14.98
CA ARG A 126 -11.22 5.90 15.14
C ARG A 126 -11.02 7.22 14.39
N ALA A 127 -11.52 7.34 13.15
CA ALA A 127 -11.42 8.56 12.37
C ALA A 127 -12.20 9.71 13.02
N LEU A 128 -13.40 9.43 13.55
CA LEU A 128 -14.21 10.42 14.26
C LEU A 128 -13.57 10.88 15.58
N GLU A 129 -13.01 9.95 16.37
CA GLU A 129 -12.37 10.27 17.65
C GLU A 129 -11.05 11.01 17.47
N SER A 130 -10.21 10.57 16.53
CA SER A 130 -8.89 11.15 16.33
C SER A 130 -8.90 12.40 15.47
N GLN A 131 -9.98 12.64 14.70
CA GLN A 131 -10.06 13.71 13.70
C GLN A 131 -8.94 13.61 12.64
N GLU A 132 -8.47 12.39 12.35
CA GLU A 132 -7.40 12.13 11.39
C GLU A 132 -7.84 11.13 10.32
N VAL A 133 -7.16 11.14 9.17
CA VAL A 133 -7.40 10.15 8.11
C VAL A 133 -6.89 8.78 8.52
N VAL A 134 -7.79 7.82 8.50
CA VAL A 134 -7.57 6.43 8.90
C VAL A 134 -7.68 5.51 7.70
N ILE A 135 -6.71 4.62 7.54
CA ILE A 135 -6.76 3.53 6.56
C ILE A 135 -7.04 2.23 7.31
N SER A 136 -7.98 1.44 6.81
CA SER A 136 -8.30 0.13 7.37
C SER A 136 -7.28 -0.93 7.00
N ASN A 137 -7.31 -2.04 7.74
CA ASN A 137 -6.81 -3.30 7.17
C ASN A 137 -7.74 -3.77 6.03
N PRO A 138 -7.37 -4.79 5.25
CA PRO A 138 -8.31 -5.38 4.29
C PRO A 138 -9.60 -5.78 4.99
N ILE A 139 -10.72 -5.25 4.52
CA ILE A 139 -12.08 -5.54 4.99
C ILE A 139 -12.94 -6.01 3.84
N LYS A 140 -13.95 -6.82 4.14
CA LYS A 140 -14.92 -7.26 3.14
C LYS A 140 -15.95 -6.18 2.88
N TYR A 141 -16.07 -5.76 1.63
CA TYR A 141 -17.10 -4.85 1.16
C TYR A 141 -17.66 -5.36 -0.17
N LEU A 142 -18.97 -5.61 -0.21
CA LEU A 142 -19.64 -6.20 -1.39
C LEU A 142 -18.96 -7.49 -1.90
N ASP A 143 -18.58 -8.37 -0.97
CA ASP A 143 -17.87 -9.63 -1.21
C ASP A 143 -16.45 -9.51 -1.79
N GLU A 144 -15.87 -8.29 -1.81
CA GLU A 144 -14.48 -8.03 -2.20
C GLU A 144 -13.65 -7.59 -1.00
N ASP A 145 -12.38 -8.04 -0.95
CA ASP A 145 -11.41 -7.56 0.03
C ASP A 145 -10.88 -6.20 -0.43
N VAL A 146 -11.15 -5.15 0.34
CA VAL A 146 -10.79 -3.77 0.02
C VAL A 146 -10.09 -3.08 1.18
N PHE A 147 -9.29 -2.07 0.86
CA PHE A 147 -8.84 -1.07 1.82
C PHE A 147 -9.78 0.12 1.76
N MET A 148 -10.29 0.56 2.90
CA MET A 148 -11.05 1.80 3.00
C MET A 148 -10.21 2.89 3.65
N VAL A 149 -10.42 4.12 3.18
CA VAL A 149 -9.82 5.31 3.75
C VAL A 149 -10.95 6.18 4.30
N PHE A 150 -10.97 6.32 5.62
CA PHE A 150 -11.93 7.11 6.37
C PHE A 150 -11.31 8.47 6.65
N SER A 151 -12.00 9.53 6.22
CA SER A 151 -11.60 10.90 6.48
C SER A 151 -12.78 11.62 7.15
N PRO A 152 -12.62 12.09 8.39
CA PRO A 152 -13.69 12.76 9.10
C PRO A 152 -14.01 14.10 8.42
N VAL A 153 -15.24 14.56 8.59
CA VAL A 153 -15.72 15.86 8.11
C VAL A 153 -16.38 16.54 9.30
N THR A 154 -15.85 17.68 9.72
CA THR A 154 -16.36 18.39 10.91
C THR A 154 -16.94 19.73 10.48
N ILE A 155 -18.26 19.77 10.36
CA ILE A 155 -18.99 21.00 10.02
C ILE A 155 -19.28 21.76 11.31
N ASP A 156 -18.45 22.75 11.64
CA ASP A 156 -18.69 23.63 12.78
C ASP A 156 -19.66 24.75 12.39
N TYR A 157 -20.89 24.68 12.90
CA TYR A 157 -21.89 25.74 12.74
C TYR A 157 -21.66 26.85 13.78
N THR A 158 -20.47 27.45 13.82
CA THR A 158 -20.28 28.73 14.52
C THR A 158 -20.87 29.86 13.68
N VAL A 159 -22.21 29.90 13.64
CA VAL A 159 -22.96 31.04 13.13
C VAL A 159 -22.62 32.23 14.02
N ASN A 160 -21.90 33.20 13.46
CA ASN A 160 -21.89 34.57 13.96
C ASN A 160 -23.33 34.97 14.27
N SER A 161 -23.70 34.92 15.55
CA SER A 161 -24.97 35.49 16.00
C SER A 161 -24.95 36.94 15.55
N PRO A 162 -25.91 37.40 14.72
CA PRO A 162 -25.96 38.81 14.36
C PRO A 162 -26.07 39.58 15.66
N GLN A 163 -25.06 40.41 15.94
CA GLN A 163 -25.15 41.39 17.01
C GLN A 163 -26.35 42.26 16.67
N VAL A 164 -27.44 42.07 17.42
CA VAL A 164 -28.59 42.96 17.40
C VAL A 164 -28.09 44.29 17.98
N LEU A 165 -27.86 45.25 17.08
CA LEU A 165 -27.76 46.68 17.40
C LEU A 165 -29.04 47.36 16.93
#